data_AF-A0A919VNN8-F1
#
_entry.id   AF-A0A919VNN8-F1
#
_cell.length_a   1.000
_cell.length_b   1.000
_cell.length_c   1.000
_cell.angle_alpha   90.00
_cell.angle_beta   90.00
_cell.angle_gamma   90.00
#
_symmetry.space_group_name_H-M   'P 1'
#
loop_
_entity.id
_entity.type
_entity.pdbx_description
1 polymer ?
#
loop_
_entity_poly.entity_id
_entity_poly.type
_entity_poly.pdbx_seq_one_letter_code
_entity_poly.pdbx_strand_id
1 'polypeptide(L)'
;MSYKKVKINKGSGGWGGPIIVEPTNVRNKVVYITGGAKPDVAVRIAELTGCELIDGFKYGVKDSEIACAVINCGGTLRCGIYPQKKIPTVNIMATGKSGPLAMFIKEDIYVSSVKSENVQVID
;
A
#
# COMPACT_ATOMS: atom_id res chain seq x y z
N MET A 1 -7.09 -5.13 20.69
CA MET A 1 -6.11 -4.18 20.09
C MET A 1 -6.90 -3.11 19.37
N SER A 2 -6.59 -1.84 19.59
CA SER A 2 -7.21 -0.73 18.84
C SER A 2 -6.28 -0.40 17.67
N TYR A 3 -6.73 -0.69 16.44
CA TYR A 3 -6.00 -0.30 15.24
C TYR A 3 -6.17 1.19 14.99
N LYS A 4 -5.14 1.85 14.47
CA LYS A 4 -5.21 3.26 14.09
C LYS A 4 -5.36 3.40 12.59
N LYS A 5 -6.12 4.41 12.17
CA LYS A 5 -6.22 4.78 10.77
C LYS A 5 -4.99 5.58 10.36
N VAL A 6 -4.51 5.36 9.14
CA VAL A 6 -3.45 6.18 8.56
C VAL A 6 -3.89 6.75 7.23
N LYS A 7 -3.55 8.02 7.01
CA LYS A 7 -3.64 8.69 5.73
C LYS A 7 -2.27 8.64 5.06
N ILE A 8 -2.26 8.24 3.80
CA ILE A 8 -1.04 8.10 3.00
C ILE A 8 -1.16 9.03 1.80
N ASN A 9 -0.30 10.04 1.75
CA ASN A 9 -0.24 10.99 0.65
C ASN A 9 0.80 10.53 -0.40
N LYS A 10 0.65 11.00 -1.63
CA LYS A 10 1.67 10.80 -2.67
C LYS A 10 2.95 11.56 -2.30
N GLY A 11 4.11 11.00 -2.63
CA GLY A 11 5.36 11.73 -2.53
C GLY A 11 5.58 12.69 -3.70
N SER A 12 6.73 13.36 -3.69
CA SER A 12 7.13 14.26 -4.79
C SER A 12 7.18 13.52 -6.14
N GLY A 13 6.49 14.04 -7.15
CA GLY A 13 6.36 13.37 -8.46
C GLY A 13 5.44 12.14 -8.47
N GLY A 14 4.84 11.77 -7.33
CA GLY A 14 3.87 10.70 -7.23
C GLY A 14 2.47 11.05 -7.76
N TRP A 15 1.65 10.03 -7.91
CA TRP A 15 0.29 10.08 -8.45
C TRP A 15 -0.71 9.43 -7.49
N GLY A 16 -1.97 9.85 -7.60
CA GLY A 16 -3.08 9.33 -6.81
C GLY A 16 -3.04 9.77 -5.35
N GLY A 17 -3.86 9.12 -4.53
CA GLY A 17 -4.06 9.48 -3.14
C GLY A 17 -4.63 10.89 -2.91
N PRO A 18 -4.78 11.30 -1.64
CA PRO A 18 -4.45 10.48 -0.47
C PRO A 18 -5.38 9.28 -0.31
N ILE A 19 -4.82 8.16 0.13
CA ILE A 19 -5.62 6.98 0.50
C ILE A 19 -5.66 6.85 2.02
N ILE A 20 -6.75 6.27 2.52
CA ILE A 20 -6.93 5.98 3.94
C ILE A 20 -6.85 4.47 4.12
N VAL A 21 -5.95 4.03 4.99
CA VAL A 21 -5.86 2.63 5.42
C VAL A 21 -6.48 2.55 6.80
N GLU A 22 -7.60 1.83 6.87
CA GLU A 22 -8.34 1.55 8.10
C GLU A 22 -8.30 0.05 8.38
N PRO A 23 -7.35 -0.41 9.21
CA PRO A 23 -7.27 -1.81 9.57
C PRO A 23 -8.38 -2.24 10.52
N THR A 24 -8.75 -3.51 10.42
CA THR A 24 -9.74 -4.17 11.29
C THR A 24 -9.18 -5.47 11.83
N ASN A 25 -9.88 -6.16 12.73
CA ASN A 25 -9.45 -7.47 13.24
C ASN A 25 -9.27 -8.53 12.14
N VAL A 26 -9.95 -8.38 11.00
CA VAL A 26 -9.83 -9.28 9.85
C VAL A 26 -8.78 -8.75 8.87
N ARG A 27 -8.79 -7.44 8.62
CA ARG A 27 -7.97 -6.76 7.64
C ARG A 27 -6.82 -6.01 8.33
N ASN A 28 -5.88 -6.76 8.90
CA ASN A 28 -4.81 -6.24 9.75
C ASN A 28 -3.39 -6.50 9.23
N LYS A 29 -3.22 -6.89 7.97
CA LYS A 29 -1.90 -7.22 7.40
C LYS A 29 -1.44 -6.15 6.42
N VAL A 30 -0.29 -5.55 6.67
CA VAL A 30 0.45 -4.78 5.67
C VAL A 30 1.36 -5.73 4.94
N VAL A 31 1.15 -5.87 3.63
CA VAL A 31 1.94 -6.81 2.82
C VAL A 31 2.88 -6.02 1.93
N TYR A 32 4.18 -6.28 2.01
CA TYR A 32 5.14 -5.69 1.09
C TYR A 32 5.59 -6.68 0.03
N ILE A 33 5.66 -6.22 -1.22
CA ILE A 33 6.01 -6.99 -2.41
C ILE A 33 7.07 -6.20 -3.16
N THR A 34 8.28 -6.12 -2.57
CA THR A 34 9.42 -5.37 -3.10
C THR A 34 10.56 -6.22 -3.66
N GLY A 35 10.54 -7.54 -3.44
CA GLY A 35 11.51 -8.49 -4.03
C GLY A 35 12.94 -8.28 -3.54
N GLY A 36 13.11 -7.56 -2.44
CA GLY A 36 14.40 -7.19 -1.87
C GLY A 36 14.22 -6.78 -0.41
N ALA A 37 14.83 -5.66 -0.01
CA ALA A 37 14.73 -5.17 1.36
C ALA A 37 13.29 -4.83 1.76
N LYS A 38 12.99 -5.02 3.04
CA LYS A 38 11.77 -4.56 3.69
C LYS A 38 11.72 -3.03 3.58
N PRO A 39 10.72 -2.44 2.92
CA PRO A 39 10.69 -1.00 2.67
C PRO A 39 10.27 -0.24 3.93
N ASP A 40 10.95 0.88 4.22
CA ASP A 40 10.71 1.71 5.40
C ASP A 40 9.26 2.20 5.51
N VAL A 41 8.62 2.48 4.37
CA VAL A 41 7.21 2.89 4.34
C VAL A 41 6.28 1.78 4.86
N ALA A 42 6.56 0.51 4.57
CA ALA A 42 5.73 -0.59 5.05
C ALA A 42 5.90 -0.81 6.56
N VAL A 43 7.14 -0.66 7.05
CA VAL A 43 7.44 -0.64 8.49
C VAL A 43 6.65 0.47 9.16
N ARG A 44 6.76 1.70 8.63
CA ARG A 44 6.09 2.86 9.19
C ARG A 44 4.56 2.70 9.23
N ILE A 45 3.95 2.19 8.16
CA ILE A 45 2.51 1.93 8.13
C ILE A 45 2.14 0.91 9.21
N ALA A 46 2.83 -0.24 9.26
CA ALA A 46 2.53 -1.30 10.23
C ALA A 46 2.67 -0.84 11.68
N GLU A 47 3.74 -0.10 12.01
CA GLU A 47 3.96 0.47 13.35
C GLU A 47 2.86 1.45 13.75
N LEU A 48 2.46 2.34 12.83
CA LEU A 48 1.45 3.35 13.11
C LEU A 48 0.05 2.74 13.23
N THR A 49 -0.28 1.77 12.39
CA THR A 49 -1.60 1.13 12.38
C THR A 49 -1.75 0.06 13.45
N GLY A 50 -0.64 -0.54 13.90
CA GLY A 50 -0.63 -1.76 14.72
C GLY A 50 -0.84 -3.04 13.90
N CYS A 51 -0.65 -2.98 12.58
CA CYS A 51 -0.81 -4.12 11.69
C CYS A 51 0.39 -5.08 11.74
N GLU A 52 0.14 -6.33 11.37
CA GLU A 52 1.20 -7.30 11.10
C GLU A 52 1.87 -6.97 9.75
N LEU A 53 3.20 -6.89 9.72
CA LEU A 53 3.97 -6.65 8.50
C LEU A 53 4.46 -7.97 7.89
N ILE A 54 4.02 -8.28 6.67
CA ILE A 54 4.29 -9.55 6.01
C ILE A 54 5.03 -9.35 4.70
N ASP A 55 6.03 -10.20 4.46
CA ASP A 55 6.68 -10.36 3.17
C ASP A 55 5.78 -11.16 2.21
N GLY A 56 5.14 -10.47 1.27
CA GLY A 56 4.22 -11.09 0.32
C GLY A 56 4.91 -11.91 -0.78
N PHE A 57 6.23 -11.81 -0.94
CA PHE A 57 6.98 -12.70 -1.83
C PHE A 57 7.28 -14.03 -1.14
N LYS A 58 7.61 -13.99 0.15
CA LYS A 58 7.95 -15.20 0.92
C LYS A 58 6.72 -15.93 1.45
N TYR A 59 5.67 -15.21 1.81
CA TYR A 59 4.47 -15.76 2.45
C TYR A 59 3.21 -15.34 1.69
N GLY A 60 2.31 -16.30 1.48
CA GLY A 60 0.99 -16.03 0.93
C GLY A 60 0.06 -15.43 1.98
N VAL A 61 -0.69 -14.38 1.61
CA VAL A 61 -1.72 -13.77 2.46
C VAL A 61 -3.02 -13.74 1.68
N LYS A 62 -4.14 -14.03 2.35
CA LYS A 62 -5.46 -13.94 1.73
C LYS A 62 -5.80 -12.47 1.48
N ASP A 63 -6.31 -12.17 0.29
CA ASP A 63 -6.67 -10.80 -0.12
C ASP A 63 -7.58 -10.09 0.91
N SER A 64 -8.48 -10.83 1.57
CA SER A 64 -9.39 -10.33 2.61
C SER A 64 -8.71 -9.84 3.89
N GLU A 65 -7.47 -10.28 4.14
CA GLU A 65 -6.72 -9.95 5.36
C GLU A 65 -5.77 -8.75 5.14
N ILE A 66 -5.57 -8.33 3.88
CA ILE A 66 -4.58 -7.31 3.51
C ILE A 66 -5.17 -5.92 3.70
N ALA A 67 -4.68 -5.19 4.71
CA ALA A 67 -5.00 -3.78 4.97
C ALA A 67 -4.50 -2.88 3.83
N CYS A 68 -3.24 -3.05 3.44
CA CYS A 68 -2.68 -2.41 2.25
C CYS A 68 -1.51 -3.22 1.70
N ALA A 69 -1.24 -3.04 0.41
CA ALA A 69 -0.11 -3.62 -0.30
C ALA A 69 0.93 -2.54 -0.61
N VAL A 70 2.17 -2.74 -0.18
CA VAL A 70 3.32 -1.89 -0.50
C VAL A 70 4.14 -2.54 -1.60
N ILE A 71 4.34 -1.86 -2.73
CA ILE A 71 4.96 -2.45 -3.92
C ILE A 71 6.11 -1.58 -4.46
N ASN A 72 6.99 -2.19 -5.26
CA ASN A 72 7.97 -1.49 -6.09
C ASN A 72 7.76 -1.78 -7.58
N CYS A 73 6.75 -1.16 -8.19
CA CYS A 73 6.38 -1.47 -9.57
C CYS A 73 6.50 -0.25 -10.47
N GLY A 74 7.37 -0.31 -11.48
CA GLY A 74 7.55 0.76 -12.47
C GLY A 74 6.45 0.86 -13.52
N GLY A 75 5.28 0.26 -13.30
CA GLY A 75 4.11 0.44 -14.18
C GLY A 75 3.65 -0.78 -14.96
N THR A 76 3.99 -1.98 -14.49
CA THR A 76 3.59 -3.24 -15.12
C THR A 76 2.33 -3.81 -14.47
N LEU A 77 2.41 -4.98 -13.83
CA LEU A 77 1.23 -5.72 -13.36
C LEU A 77 0.79 -5.33 -11.95
N ARG A 78 1.75 -5.15 -11.03
CA ARG A 78 1.49 -4.96 -9.60
C ARG A 78 0.79 -3.64 -9.28
N CYS A 79 0.97 -2.61 -10.12
CA CYS A 79 0.25 -1.34 -9.96
C CYS A 79 -1.26 -1.51 -10.05
N GLY A 80 -1.76 -2.45 -10.86
CA GLY A 80 -3.20 -2.63 -11.08
C GLY A 80 -3.81 -3.89 -10.45
N ILE A 81 -3.03 -4.92 -10.12
CA ILE A 81 -3.56 -6.19 -9.60
C ILE A 81 -4.19 -6.05 -8.20
N TYR A 82 -3.59 -5.27 -7.30
CA TYR A 82 -4.10 -5.05 -5.96
C TYR A 82 -5.29 -4.08 -5.95
N PRO A 83 -5.27 -2.95 -6.71
CA PRO A 83 -6.46 -2.13 -6.88
C PRO A 83 -7.64 -2.88 -7.50
N GLN A 84 -7.41 -3.76 -8.47
CA GLN A 84 -8.45 -4.63 -9.05
C GLN A 84 -9.13 -5.49 -7.98
N LYS A 85 -8.35 -5.99 -7.02
CA LYS A 85 -8.81 -6.76 -5.85
C LYS A 85 -9.39 -5.89 -4.72
N LYS A 86 -9.52 -4.57 -4.93
CA LYS A 86 -9.96 -3.59 -3.92
C LYS A 86 -9.02 -3.52 -2.70
N ILE A 87 -7.73 -3.72 -2.93
CA ILE A 87 -6.68 -3.58 -1.92
C ILE A 87 -5.99 -2.21 -2.08
N PRO A 88 -5.98 -1.34 -1.04
CA PRO A 88 -5.21 -0.11 -1.01
C PRO A 88 -3.75 -0.39 -1.35
N THR A 89 -3.21 0.34 -2.32
CA THR A 89 -1.91 0.06 -2.91
C THR A 89 -1.00 1.26 -2.82
N VAL A 90 0.14 1.07 -2.17
CA VAL A 90 1.18 2.07 -1.95
C VAL A 90 2.39 1.69 -2.79
N ASN A 91 2.70 2.48 -3.80
CA ASN A 91 3.89 2.26 -4.61
C ASN A 91 5.01 3.20 -4.17
N ILE A 92 6.19 2.64 -3.90
CA ILE A 92 7.38 3.45 -3.58
C ILE A 92 7.98 4.12 -4.82
N MET A 93 7.64 3.62 -6.01
CA MET A 93 8.05 4.21 -7.29
C MET A 93 7.11 5.36 -7.67
N ALA A 94 7.63 6.39 -8.35
CA ALA A 94 6.85 7.50 -8.89
C ALA A 94 6.11 7.11 -10.18
N THR A 95 5.19 6.16 -10.06
CA THR A 95 4.44 5.60 -11.19
C THR A 95 2.97 5.89 -11.03
N GLY A 96 2.37 6.51 -12.04
CA GLY A 96 0.93 6.77 -12.10
C GLY A 96 0.16 5.64 -12.80
N LYS A 97 -0.90 6.03 -13.51
CA LYS A 97 -1.72 5.12 -14.30
C LYS A 97 -0.93 4.58 -15.51
N SER A 98 -0.58 3.29 -15.47
CA SER A 98 0.24 2.65 -16.49
C SER A 98 -0.01 1.14 -16.56
N GLY A 99 0.36 0.51 -17.68
CA GLY A 99 0.27 -0.93 -17.86
C GLY A 99 -1.12 -1.44 -18.24
N PRO A 100 -1.29 -2.75 -18.44
CA PRO A 100 -2.53 -3.34 -18.96
C PRO A 100 -3.72 -3.21 -17.99
N LEU A 101 -3.45 -3.06 -16.69
CA LEU A 101 -4.47 -2.92 -15.64
C LEU A 101 -4.66 -1.46 -15.18
N ALA A 102 -4.22 -0.49 -15.99
CA ALA A 102 -4.31 0.94 -15.70
C ALA A 102 -5.71 1.42 -15.28
N MET A 103 -6.77 0.82 -15.81
CA MET A 103 -8.17 1.15 -15.47
C MET A 103 -8.52 0.95 -13.98
N PHE A 104 -7.78 0.11 -13.26
CA PHE A 104 -7.97 -0.14 -11.83
C PHE A 104 -7.11 0.79 -10.95
N ILE A 105 -6.10 1.45 -11.53
CA ILE A 105 -5.25 2.41 -10.83
C ILE A 105 -6.03 3.72 -10.69
N LYS A 106 -6.68 3.90 -9.54
CA LYS A 106 -7.53 5.04 -9.22
C LYS A 106 -7.03 5.77 -7.98
N GLU A 107 -7.29 7.07 -7.90
CA GLU A 107 -6.74 7.93 -6.85
C GLU A 107 -7.23 7.58 -5.44
N ASP A 108 -8.40 6.95 -5.32
CA ASP A 108 -9.01 6.53 -4.06
C ASP A 108 -8.39 5.26 -3.46
N ILE A 109 -7.65 4.48 -4.26
CA ILE A 109 -7.10 3.18 -3.85
C ILE A 109 -5.61 3.03 -4.12
N TYR A 110 -5.02 3.89 -4.94
CA TYR A 110 -3.62 3.83 -5.32
C TYR A 110 -2.92 5.16 -5.07
N VAL A 111 -1.73 5.08 -4.49
CA VAL A 111 -0.85 6.22 -4.22
C VAL A 111 0.60 5.85 -4.53
N SER A 112 1.38 6.78 -5.08
CA SER A 112 2.74 6.49 -5.52
C SER A 112 3.80 7.50 -5.09
N SER A 113 5.06 7.14 -5.32
CA SER A 113 6.26 7.82 -4.80
C SER A 113 6.30 7.95 -3.28
N VAL A 114 5.62 7.06 -2.55
CA VAL A 114 5.42 7.23 -1.11
C VAL A 114 6.69 6.90 -0.33
N LYS A 115 7.04 7.80 0.58
CA LYS A 115 8.07 7.65 1.60
C LYS A 115 7.45 7.66 3.01
N SER A 116 8.23 7.28 4.02
CA SER A 116 7.77 7.21 5.42
C SER A 116 7.19 8.52 5.94
N GLU A 117 7.69 9.67 5.47
CA GLU A 117 7.19 11.02 5.81
C GLU A 117 5.78 11.32 5.29
N ASN A 118 5.32 10.58 4.28
CA ASN A 118 3.99 10.80 3.67
C ASN A 118 2.87 10.05 4.40
N VAL A 119 3.20 9.27 5.44
CA VAL A 119 2.27 8.46 6.23
C VAL A 119 2.00 9.15 7.56
N GLN A 120 0.73 9.43 7.83
CA GLN A 120 0.29 10.12 9.05
C GLN A 120 -0.87 9.37 9.69
N VAL A 121 -0.86 9.26 11.02
CA VAL A 121 -2.02 8.77 11.77
C VAL A 121 -3.12 9.83 11.68
N ILE A 122 -4.35 9.37 11.51
CA ILE A 122 -5.55 10.20 11.61
C ILE A 122 -6.48 9.60 12.67
N ASP A 123 -7.20 10.48 13.36
CA ASP A 123 -8.24 10.10 14.34
C ASP A 123 -9.52 9.59 13.64
#